data_AF-A0A9D1A0S0-F1
#
_entry.id   AF-A0A9D1A0S0-F1
#
_cell.length_a   1.000
_cell.length_b   1.000
_cell.length_c   1.000
_cell.angle_alpha   90.00
_cell.angle_beta   90.00
_cell.angle_gamma   90.00
#
_symmetry.space_group_name_H-M   'P 1'
#
loop_
_entity.id
_entity.type
_entity.pdbx_description
1 polymer ?
#
loop_
_entity_poly.entity_id
_entity_poly.type
_entity_poly.pdbx_seq_one_letter_code
_entity_poly.pdbx_strand_id
1 'polypeptide(L)'
;MSKKTKRPHHHHERTEARRLALQMLYQSEMLEKSPSAILDEANYVAEEGVPSAYAQRLLRGVEEHREEIDDELRVSSENWTLSRMSAVDRSLLRVAVYEMLYVDEVPLSVSINEAVELAKSFGGGDDSHRFVNGILGRIARSIEAEGKKAAEAQEPEPSAIDLVAAAFAREQQERGDAEAQAESAAPAEESTAESVLSDDAVCAVEGTVRSVQNA
;
A
#
# COMPACT_ATOMS: atom_id res chain seq x y z
N MET A 1 -35.36 -29.19 -4.49
CA MET A 1 -34.15 -29.88 -4.01
C MET A 1 -32.93 -29.04 -4.37
N SER A 2 -32.55 -28.08 -3.51
CA SER A 2 -31.40 -27.21 -3.75
C SER A 2 -30.11 -28.00 -3.54
N LYS A 3 -29.36 -28.22 -4.61
CA LYS A 3 -28.01 -28.77 -4.55
C LYS A 3 -27.13 -27.73 -3.84
N LYS A 4 -26.81 -27.95 -2.56
CA LYS A 4 -25.74 -27.22 -1.86
C LYS A 4 -24.44 -27.51 -2.60
N THR A 5 -23.92 -26.54 -3.34
CA THR A 5 -22.59 -26.59 -3.93
C THR A 5 -21.56 -26.59 -2.80
N LYS A 6 -20.89 -27.73 -2.60
CA LYS A 6 -19.79 -27.89 -1.63
C LYS A 6 -18.69 -26.92 -2.04
N ARG A 7 -18.38 -25.92 -1.19
CA ARG A 7 -17.22 -25.03 -1.40
C ARG A 7 -15.96 -25.92 -1.49
N PRO A 8 -15.06 -25.71 -2.45
CA PRO A 8 -13.90 -26.58 -2.58
C PRO A 8 -13.02 -26.48 -1.32
N HIS A 9 -12.63 -27.62 -0.75
CA HIS A 9 -11.92 -27.73 0.54
C HIS A 9 -10.42 -27.40 0.43
N HIS A 10 -10.03 -26.36 -0.31
CA HIS A 10 -8.62 -25.99 -0.53
C HIS A 10 -7.89 -25.51 0.74
N HIS A 11 -8.63 -25.16 1.79
CA HIS A 11 -8.05 -24.64 3.02
C HIS A 11 -7.25 -25.70 3.77
N HIS A 12 -7.83 -26.88 4.00
CA HIS A 12 -7.16 -27.95 4.76
C HIS A 12 -5.93 -28.48 4.01
N GLU A 13 -6.03 -28.67 2.69
CA GLU A 13 -4.90 -29.14 1.88
C GLU A 13 -3.71 -28.17 1.90
N ARG A 14 -3.97 -26.85 1.93
CA ARG A 14 -2.91 -25.83 2.03
C ARG A 14 -2.34 -25.72 3.44
N THR A 15 -3.17 -25.88 4.48
CA THR A 15 -2.70 -25.92 5.88
C THR A 15 -1.76 -27.11 6.10
N GLU A 16 -2.14 -28.32 5.65
CA GLU A 16 -1.27 -29.50 5.75
C GLU A 16 0.01 -29.32 4.92
N ALA A 17 -0.10 -28.73 3.74
CA ALA A 17 1.07 -28.46 2.91
C ALA A 17 2.07 -27.48 3.58
N ARG A 18 1.59 -26.44 4.28
CA ARG A 18 2.45 -25.53 5.06
C ARG A 18 3.09 -26.24 6.24
N ARG A 19 2.34 -27.08 6.94
CA ARG A 19 2.83 -27.90 8.05
C ARG A 19 3.97 -28.82 7.59
N LEU A 20 3.78 -29.54 6.49
CA LEU A 20 4.82 -30.39 5.89
C LEU A 20 6.03 -29.56 5.43
N ALA A 21 5.82 -28.43 4.76
CA ALA A 21 6.92 -27.54 4.36
C ALA A 21 7.74 -27.04 5.56
N LEU A 22 7.08 -26.67 6.66
CA LEU A 22 7.74 -26.29 7.91
C LEU A 22 8.62 -27.42 8.46
N GLN A 23 8.07 -28.62 8.60
CA GLN A 23 8.79 -29.78 9.14
C GLN A 23 10.02 -30.11 8.30
N MET A 24 9.88 -30.11 6.97
CA MET A 24 10.97 -30.41 6.05
C MET A 24 12.04 -29.33 6.04
N LEU A 25 11.66 -28.05 6.13
CA LEU A 25 12.62 -26.96 6.21
C LEU A 25 13.39 -26.98 7.53
N TYR A 26 12.71 -27.28 8.65
CA TYR A 26 13.36 -27.51 9.93
C TYR A 26 14.36 -28.68 9.85
N GLN A 27 13.96 -29.80 9.24
CA GLN A 27 14.85 -30.95 9.04
C GLN A 27 16.06 -30.59 8.16
N SER A 28 15.86 -29.79 7.11
CA SER A 28 16.93 -29.26 6.25
C SER A 28 17.95 -28.47 7.05
N GLU A 29 17.51 -27.61 7.96
CA GLU A 29 18.41 -26.88 8.84
C GLU A 29 19.20 -27.81 9.79
N MET A 30 18.54 -28.81 10.37
CA MET A 30 19.19 -29.71 11.32
C MET A 30 20.19 -30.68 10.67
N LEU A 31 19.93 -31.09 9.43
CA LEU A 31 20.80 -31.98 8.66
C LEU A 31 21.83 -31.23 7.81
N GLU A 32 21.78 -29.90 7.79
CA GLU A 32 22.59 -29.04 6.90
C GLU A 32 22.52 -29.48 5.42
N LYS A 33 21.33 -29.95 5.00
CA LYS A 33 21.03 -30.37 3.62
C LYS A 33 20.11 -29.37 2.95
N SER A 34 20.14 -29.30 1.63
CA SER A 34 19.16 -28.48 0.91
C SER A 34 17.74 -29.05 1.04
N PRO A 35 16.69 -28.21 1.09
CA PRO A 35 15.30 -28.67 1.11
C PRO A 35 14.96 -29.58 -0.10
N SER A 36 15.45 -29.22 -1.28
CA SER A 36 15.40 -30.04 -2.50
C SER A 36 16.00 -31.43 -2.33
N ALA A 37 17.17 -31.55 -1.70
CA ALA A 37 17.80 -32.85 -1.47
C ALA A 37 16.96 -33.74 -0.55
N ILE A 38 16.33 -33.17 0.49
CA ILE A 38 15.44 -33.94 1.39
C ILE A 38 14.20 -34.44 0.62
N LEU A 39 13.64 -33.62 -0.27
CA LEU A 39 12.53 -34.03 -1.15
C LEU A 39 12.95 -35.17 -2.08
N ASP A 40 14.08 -35.01 -2.77
CA ASP A 40 14.52 -35.94 -3.81
C ASP A 40 15.00 -37.29 -3.23
N GLU A 41 15.61 -37.28 -2.04
CA GLU A 41 16.00 -38.49 -1.30
C GLU A 41 14.79 -39.20 -0.63
N ALA A 42 13.60 -38.61 -0.68
CA ALA A 42 12.43 -39.02 0.10
C ALA A 42 12.73 -39.24 1.60
N ASN A 43 13.73 -38.52 2.10
CA ASN A 43 14.27 -38.70 3.45
C ASN A 43 13.58 -37.77 4.45
N TYR A 44 12.26 -37.63 4.34
CA TYR A 44 11.46 -36.77 5.21
C TYR A 44 10.72 -37.61 6.26
N VAL A 45 10.64 -37.09 7.48
CA VAL A 45 9.85 -37.71 8.57
C VAL A 45 8.38 -37.34 8.36
N ALA A 46 7.72 -37.92 7.37
CA ALA A 46 6.29 -37.69 7.17
C ALA A 46 5.48 -38.81 7.84
N GLU A 47 4.90 -38.50 9.01
CA GLU A 47 3.74 -39.25 9.50
C GLU A 47 2.53 -39.11 8.54
N GLU A 48 2.54 -38.09 7.66
CA GLU A 48 1.38 -37.64 6.88
C GLU A 48 1.48 -37.93 5.35
N GLY A 49 2.50 -38.67 4.90
CA GLY A 49 2.60 -39.16 3.51
C GLY A 49 3.42 -38.29 2.55
N VAL A 50 3.15 -38.40 1.25
CA VAL A 50 3.93 -37.73 0.18
C VAL A 50 3.61 -36.22 0.15
N PRO A 51 4.63 -35.33 0.15
CA PRO A 51 4.41 -33.89 0.06
C PRO A 51 3.57 -33.50 -1.15
N SER A 52 2.50 -32.74 -0.92
CA SER A 52 1.64 -32.23 -1.99
C SER A 52 2.42 -31.30 -2.94
N ALA A 53 1.91 -31.09 -4.16
CA ALA A 53 2.52 -30.17 -5.11
C ALA A 53 2.68 -28.75 -4.53
N TYR A 54 1.76 -28.34 -3.66
CA TYR A 54 1.86 -27.05 -2.97
C TYR A 54 3.01 -27.02 -1.96
N ALA A 55 3.17 -28.07 -1.14
CA ALA A 55 4.28 -28.17 -0.21
C ALA A 55 5.64 -28.14 -0.93
N GLN A 56 5.74 -28.84 -2.06
CA GLN A 56 6.94 -28.84 -2.90
C GLN A 56 7.23 -27.45 -3.50
N ARG A 57 6.18 -26.72 -3.94
CA ARG A 57 6.31 -25.34 -4.42
C ARG A 57 6.86 -24.44 -3.32
N LEU A 58 6.32 -24.52 -2.10
CA LEU A 58 6.81 -23.74 -0.95
C LEU A 58 8.28 -24.05 -0.66
N LEU A 59 8.67 -25.32 -0.60
CA LEU A 59 10.04 -25.71 -0.28
C LEU A 59 11.06 -25.26 -1.32
N ARG A 60 10.78 -25.51 -2.60
CA ARG A 60 11.68 -25.11 -3.69
C ARG A 60 11.77 -23.59 -3.80
N GLY A 61 10.64 -22.90 -3.65
CA GLY A 61 10.61 -21.44 -3.68
C GLY A 61 11.34 -20.78 -2.51
N VAL A 62 11.22 -21.33 -1.29
CA VAL A 62 12.00 -20.85 -0.14
C VAL A 62 13.50 -21.08 -0.36
N GLU A 63 13.89 -22.19 -0.98
CA GLU A 63 15.29 -22.46 -1.31
C GLU A 63 15.83 -21.48 -2.37
N GLU A 64 15.05 -21.22 -3.42
CA GLU A 64 15.39 -20.32 -4.53
C GLU A 64 15.53 -18.87 -4.06
N HIS A 65 14.60 -18.39 -3.23
CA HIS A 65 14.54 -16.99 -2.77
C HIS A 65 15.10 -16.81 -1.35
N ARG A 66 15.95 -17.73 -0.87
CA ARG A 66 16.36 -17.74 0.55
C ARG A 66 17.03 -16.45 1.00
N GLU A 67 17.86 -15.86 0.14
CA GLU A 67 18.59 -14.63 0.46
C GLU A 67 17.64 -13.44 0.59
N GLU A 68 16.74 -13.24 -0.38
CA GLU A 68 15.72 -12.18 -0.37
C GLU A 68 14.80 -12.30 0.86
N ILE A 69 14.34 -13.52 1.15
CA ILE A 69 13.49 -13.80 2.31
C ILE A 69 14.23 -13.49 3.63
N ASP A 70 15.49 -13.93 3.76
CA ASP A 70 16.27 -13.69 4.96
C ASP A 70 16.58 -12.20 5.14
N ASP A 71 16.78 -11.45 4.06
CA ASP A 71 16.97 -9.99 4.11
C ASP A 71 15.70 -9.27 4.59
N GLU A 72 14.54 -9.61 4.04
CA GLU A 72 13.27 -9.04 4.48
C GLU A 72 12.99 -9.33 5.96
N LEU A 73 13.32 -10.55 6.40
CA LEU A 73 13.21 -10.91 7.81
C LEU A 73 14.17 -10.11 8.70
N ARG A 74 15.41 -9.86 8.26
CA ARG A 74 16.39 -9.05 9.01
C ARG A 74 15.94 -7.60 9.16
N VAL A 75 15.40 -7.01 8.09
CA VAL A 75 14.86 -5.64 8.11
C VAL A 75 13.67 -5.55 9.07
N SER A 76 12.80 -6.55 9.04
CA SER A 76 11.59 -6.60 9.85
C SER A 76 11.79 -7.10 11.29
N SER A 77 12.96 -7.63 11.64
CA SER A 77 13.30 -8.07 13.01
C SER A 77 14.12 -7.02 13.75
N GLU A 78 13.49 -5.89 14.10
CA GLU A 78 14.11 -4.84 14.92
C GLU A 78 14.68 -5.46 16.22
N ASN A 79 16.01 -5.47 16.36
CA ASN A 79 16.79 -5.97 17.51
C ASN A 79 16.92 -7.49 17.67
N TRP A 80 16.42 -8.32 16.75
CA TRP A 80 16.61 -9.78 16.80
C TRP A 80 17.42 -10.29 15.62
N THR A 81 18.51 -11.02 15.87
CA THR A 81 19.23 -11.69 14.79
C THR A 81 18.52 -12.99 14.42
N LEU A 82 18.45 -13.35 13.14
CA LEU A 82 17.87 -14.63 12.68
C LEU A 82 18.46 -15.85 13.42
N SER A 83 19.74 -15.78 13.79
CA SER A 83 20.46 -16.81 14.56
C SER A 83 19.94 -17.02 15.97
N ARG A 84 19.27 -16.02 16.57
CA ARG A 84 18.67 -16.12 17.91
C ARG A 84 17.22 -16.60 17.88
N MET A 85 16.62 -16.74 16.69
CA MET A 85 15.29 -17.34 16.55
C MET A 85 15.40 -18.86 16.72
N SER A 86 14.36 -19.48 17.29
CA SER A 86 14.28 -20.93 17.27
C SER A 86 14.29 -21.42 15.82
N ALA A 87 14.87 -22.59 15.56
CA ALA A 87 14.93 -23.14 14.21
C ALA A 87 13.53 -23.35 13.61
N VAL A 88 12.54 -23.65 14.46
CA VAL A 88 11.14 -23.74 14.08
C VAL A 88 10.59 -22.37 13.66
N ASP A 89 10.72 -21.34 14.50
CA ASP A 89 10.17 -20.01 14.20
C ASP A 89 10.83 -19.41 12.94
N ARG A 90 12.15 -19.61 12.77
CA ARG A 90 12.88 -19.16 11.57
C ARG A 90 12.39 -19.89 10.32
N SER A 91 12.22 -21.21 10.38
CA SER A 91 11.70 -22.00 9.26
C SER A 91 10.27 -21.58 8.91
N LEU A 92 9.43 -21.36 9.92
CA LEU A 92 8.05 -20.92 9.74
C LEU A 92 7.96 -19.54 9.09
N LEU A 93 8.76 -18.59 9.57
CA LEU A 93 8.86 -17.24 9.01
C LEU A 93 9.28 -17.28 7.53
N ARG A 94 10.25 -18.12 7.17
CA ARG A 94 10.67 -18.26 5.77
C ARG A 94 9.55 -18.76 4.86
N VAL A 95 8.81 -19.78 5.30
CA VAL A 95 7.65 -20.31 4.54
C VAL A 95 6.58 -19.23 4.38
N ALA A 96 6.26 -18.50 5.46
CA ALA A 96 5.23 -17.47 5.43
C ALA A 96 5.61 -16.28 4.54
N VAL A 97 6.85 -15.81 4.64
CA VAL A 97 7.34 -14.69 3.82
C VAL A 97 7.41 -15.06 2.35
N TYR A 98 7.88 -16.27 2.00
CA TYR A 98 7.81 -16.75 0.62
C TYR A 98 6.37 -16.73 0.09
N GLU A 99 5.42 -17.25 0.87
CA GLU A 99 4.01 -17.26 0.46
C GLU A 99 3.45 -15.84 0.28
N MET A 100 3.83 -14.90 1.15
CA MET A 100 3.40 -13.50 1.07
C MET A 100 3.97 -12.75 -0.16
N LEU A 101 5.20 -13.06 -0.56
CA LEU A 101 5.89 -12.34 -1.64
C LEU A 101 5.65 -12.94 -3.03
N TYR A 102 5.49 -14.26 -3.14
CA TYR A 102 5.54 -14.95 -4.43
C TYR A 102 4.28 -15.80 -4.74
N VAL A 103 3.27 -15.79 -3.87
CA VAL A 103 2.04 -16.56 -4.07
C VAL A 103 0.81 -15.65 -4.03
N ASP A 104 0.58 -14.93 -5.13
CA ASP A 104 -0.54 -13.97 -5.30
C ASP A 104 -1.94 -14.57 -5.07
N GLU A 105 -2.06 -15.89 -5.22
CA GLU A 105 -3.30 -16.63 -4.98
C GLU A 105 -3.74 -16.59 -3.51
N VAL A 106 -2.83 -16.30 -2.58
CA VAL A 106 -3.07 -16.34 -1.13
C VAL A 106 -3.04 -14.91 -0.58
N PRO A 107 -4.16 -14.41 -0.01
CA PRO A 107 -4.16 -13.10 0.63
C PRO A 107 -3.16 -13.04 1.81
N LEU A 108 -2.46 -11.91 1.96
CA LEU A 108 -1.49 -11.71 3.05
C LEU A 108 -2.05 -12.05 4.43
N SER A 109 -3.31 -11.65 4.70
CA SER A 109 -3.99 -11.93 5.98
C SER A 109 -4.17 -13.42 6.24
N VAL A 110 -4.37 -14.23 5.19
CA VAL A 110 -4.49 -15.68 5.31
C VAL A 110 -3.11 -16.28 5.61
N SER A 111 -2.07 -15.91 4.86
CA SER A 111 -0.70 -16.39 5.10
C SER A 111 -0.24 -16.10 6.53
N ILE A 112 -0.52 -14.88 7.03
CA ILE A 112 -0.23 -14.48 8.41
C ILE A 112 -1.00 -15.34 9.41
N ASN A 113 -2.31 -15.47 9.25
CA ASN A 113 -3.15 -16.24 10.19
C ASN A 113 -2.69 -17.70 10.28
N GLU A 114 -2.42 -18.33 9.14
CA GLU A 114 -1.93 -19.70 9.07
C GLU A 114 -0.57 -19.87 9.75
N ALA A 115 0.35 -18.93 9.50
CA ALA A 115 1.64 -18.93 10.17
C ALA A 115 1.50 -18.78 11.70
N VAL A 116 0.60 -17.91 12.17
CA VAL A 116 0.34 -17.73 13.61
C VAL A 116 -0.24 -18.99 14.26
N GLU A 117 -1.17 -19.69 13.59
CA GLU A 117 -1.72 -20.95 14.10
C GLU A 117 -0.67 -22.07 14.13
N LEU A 118 0.21 -22.14 13.12
CA LEU A 118 1.34 -23.06 13.13
C LEU A 118 2.34 -22.72 14.26
N ALA A 119 2.60 -21.43 14.51
CA ALA A 119 3.47 -21.00 15.61
C ALA A 119 2.90 -21.38 16.99
N LYS A 120 1.57 -21.40 17.16
CA LYS A 120 0.95 -21.92 18.40
C LYS A 120 1.15 -23.42 18.56
N SER A 121 1.20 -24.15 17.45
CA SER A 121 1.29 -25.61 17.45
C SER A 121 2.72 -26.13 17.58
N PHE A 122 3.70 -25.43 16.99
CA PHE A 122 5.09 -25.87 16.88
C PHE A 122 6.09 -24.95 17.60
N GLY A 123 5.69 -23.75 18.02
CA GLY A 123 6.59 -22.74 18.57
C GLY A 123 7.39 -23.21 19.79
N GLY A 124 8.60 -22.67 19.95
CA GLY A 124 9.52 -23.04 21.03
C GLY A 124 9.16 -22.45 22.40
N GLY A 125 8.25 -21.48 22.48
CA GLY A 125 7.80 -20.87 23.74
C GLY A 125 6.42 -20.19 23.64
N ASP A 126 5.88 -19.78 24.80
CA ASP A 126 4.51 -19.25 24.92
C ASP A 126 4.25 -17.99 24.09
N ASP A 127 5.30 -17.27 23.67
CA ASP A 127 5.21 -16.02 22.91
C ASP A 127 5.56 -16.15 21.41
N SER A 128 5.89 -17.35 20.91
CA SER A 128 6.27 -17.56 19.50
C SER A 128 5.20 -17.02 18.52
N HIS A 129 3.93 -17.29 18.79
CA HIS A 129 2.82 -16.82 17.95
C HIS A 129 2.68 -15.28 17.91
N ARG A 130 2.95 -14.59 19.03
CA ARG A 130 2.95 -13.12 19.09
C ARG A 130 4.12 -12.53 18.32
N PHE A 131 5.28 -13.14 18.47
CA PHE A 131 6.51 -12.77 17.77
C PHE A 131 6.35 -12.89 16.24
N VAL A 132 5.89 -14.04 15.77
CA VAL A 132 5.62 -14.30 14.34
C VAL A 132 4.61 -13.30 13.79
N ASN A 133 3.49 -13.07 14.49
CA ASN A 133 2.50 -12.08 14.08
C ASN A 133 3.09 -10.66 13.97
N GLY A 134 3.95 -10.28 14.93
CA GLY A 134 4.62 -8.98 14.93
C GLY A 134 5.54 -8.76 13.73
N ILE A 135 6.34 -9.77 13.37
CA ILE A 135 7.24 -9.72 12.21
C ILE A 135 6.44 -9.68 10.91
N LEU A 136 5.55 -10.66 10.69
CA LEU A 136 4.80 -10.76 9.44
C LEU A 136 3.89 -9.54 9.23
N GLY A 137 3.35 -8.96 10.30
CA GLY A 137 2.59 -7.72 10.22
C GLY A 137 3.41 -6.50 9.78
N ARG A 138 4.71 -6.43 10.10
CA ARG A 138 5.61 -5.38 9.58
C ARG A 138 5.89 -5.59 8.09
N ILE A 139 6.19 -6.82 7.70
CA ILE A 139 6.44 -7.19 6.30
C ILE A 139 5.22 -6.88 5.43
N ALA A 140 4.02 -7.27 5.87
CA ALA A 140 2.79 -6.98 5.13
C ALA A 140 2.58 -5.48 4.86
N ARG A 141 2.86 -4.62 5.85
CA ARG A 141 2.80 -3.17 5.67
C ARG A 141 3.86 -2.66 4.69
N SER A 142 5.04 -3.27 4.65
CA SER A 142 6.09 -2.96 3.69
C SER A 142 5.62 -3.26 2.27
N ILE A 143 5.12 -4.49 2.04
CA ILE A 143 4.59 -4.95 0.75
C ILE A 143 3.45 -4.04 0.26
N GLU A 144 2.49 -3.71 1.14
CA GLU A 144 1.37 -2.81 0.80
C GLU A 144 1.86 -1.40 0.42
N ALA A 145 2.87 -0.88 1.11
CA ALA A 145 3.45 0.42 0.83
C ALA A 145 4.21 0.44 -0.51
N GLU A 146 4.91 -0.64 -0.85
CA GLU A 146 5.59 -0.81 -2.13
C GLU A 146 4.60 -0.94 -3.28
N GLY A 147 3.53 -1.73 -3.11
CA GLY A 147 2.45 -1.85 -4.08
C GLY A 147 1.76 -0.50 -4.36
N LYS A 148 1.58 0.32 -3.33
CA LYS A 148 1.01 1.67 -3.48
C LYS A 148 1.95 2.63 -4.21
N LYS A 149 3.25 2.60 -3.91
CA LYS A 149 4.27 3.41 -4.62
C LYS A 149 4.39 3.01 -6.09
N ALA A 150 4.32 1.73 -6.40
CA ALA A 150 4.33 1.24 -7.78
C ALA A 150 3.09 1.69 -8.55
N ALA A 151 1.92 1.73 -7.90
CA ALA A 151 0.69 2.25 -8.50
C ALA A 151 0.71 3.78 -8.72
N GLU A 152 1.27 4.55 -7.77
CA GLU A 152 1.39 6.01 -7.89
C GLU A 152 2.47 6.45 -8.90
N ALA A 153 3.55 5.67 -9.08
CA ALA A 153 4.54 5.92 -10.13
C ALA A 153 4.03 5.61 -11.55
N GLN A 154 2.84 5.01 -11.65
CA GLN A 154 2.14 4.68 -12.87
C GLN A 154 0.87 5.53 -13.02
N GLU A 155 0.92 6.80 -12.62
CA GLU A 155 -0.04 7.78 -13.13
C GLU A 155 0.17 7.92 -14.65
N PRO A 156 -0.89 7.81 -15.48
CA PRO A 156 -0.75 8.06 -16.90
C PRO A 156 -0.39 9.54 -17.07
N GLU A 157 0.80 9.81 -17.61
CA GLU A 157 1.08 11.07 -18.31
C GLU A 157 -0.17 11.38 -19.15
N PRO A 158 -0.82 12.53 -18.94
CA PRO A 158 -2.10 12.81 -19.55
C PRO A 158 -1.95 12.62 -21.06
N SER A 159 -2.80 11.79 -21.64
CA SER A 159 -2.69 11.48 -23.05
C SER A 159 -2.79 12.79 -23.84
N ALA A 160 -2.17 12.86 -25.02
CA ALA A 160 -2.27 14.06 -25.87
C ALA A 160 -3.73 14.48 -26.10
N ILE A 161 -4.68 13.54 -26.01
CA ILE A 161 -6.12 13.79 -26.13
C ILE A 161 -6.66 14.51 -24.88
N ASP A 162 -6.21 14.15 -23.67
CA ASP A 162 -6.62 14.78 -22.41
C ASP A 162 -6.06 16.20 -22.27
N LEU A 163 -4.83 16.43 -22.73
CA LEU A 163 -4.23 17.77 -22.79
C LEU A 163 -4.96 18.67 -23.81
N VAL A 164 -5.34 18.11 -24.95
CA VAL A 164 -6.13 18.83 -25.97
C VAL A 164 -7.55 19.10 -25.48
N ALA A 165 -8.18 18.16 -24.77
CA ALA A 165 -9.50 18.35 -24.17
C ALA A 165 -9.47 19.42 -23.06
N ALA A 166 -8.44 19.42 -22.21
CA ALA A 166 -8.24 20.44 -21.19
C ALA A 166 -7.94 21.82 -21.79
N ALA A 167 -7.18 21.89 -22.89
CA ALA A 167 -6.93 23.13 -23.62
C ALA A 167 -8.21 23.68 -24.28
N PHE A 168 -9.01 22.82 -24.90
CA PHE A 168 -10.27 23.21 -25.55
C PHE A 168 -11.31 23.71 -24.53
N ALA A 169 -11.38 23.10 -23.35
CA ALA A 169 -12.27 23.54 -22.28
C ALA A 169 -11.93 24.95 -21.76
N ARG A 170 -10.64 25.29 -21.66
CA ARG A 170 -10.18 26.63 -21.26
C ARG A 170 -10.54 27.69 -22.31
N GLU A 171 -10.40 27.39 -23.59
CA GLU A 171 -10.72 28.32 -24.68
C GLU A 171 -12.23 28.62 -24.77
N GLN A 172 -13.09 27.64 -24.46
CA GLN A 172 -14.56 27.85 -24.43
C GLN A 172 -15.00 28.68 -23.21
N GLN A 173 -14.32 28.51 -22.08
CA GLN A 173 -14.59 29.30 -20.88
C GLN A 173 -14.18 30.76 -21.07
N GLU A 174 -13.01 31.01 -21.67
CA GLU A 174 -12.56 32.36 -22.02
C GLU A 174 -13.48 33.05 -23.05
N ARG A 175 -14.06 32.30 -24.00
CA ARG A 175 -15.08 32.84 -24.92
C ARG A 175 -16.42 33.13 -24.23
N GLY A 176 -16.87 32.25 -23.35
CA GLY A 176 -18.09 32.45 -22.57
C GLY A 176 -17.99 33.65 -21.64
N ASP A 177 -16.82 33.86 -21.02
CA ASP A 177 -16.55 35.01 -20.15
C ASP A 177 -16.46 36.33 -20.97
N ALA A 178 -15.99 36.28 -22.22
CA ALA A 178 -15.97 37.42 -23.13
C ALA A 178 -17.36 37.81 -23.68
N GLU A 179 -18.21 36.83 -24.02
CA GLU A 179 -19.61 37.08 -24.40
C GLU A 179 -20.43 37.64 -23.23
N ALA A 180 -20.23 37.13 -22.01
CA ALA A 180 -20.89 37.64 -20.81
C ALA A 180 -20.52 39.09 -20.47
N GLN A 181 -19.28 39.52 -20.78
CA GLN A 181 -18.86 40.92 -20.60
C GLN A 181 -19.41 41.85 -21.68
N ALA A 182 -19.58 41.37 -22.92
CA ALA A 182 -20.12 42.16 -24.03
C ALA A 182 -21.63 42.47 -23.87
N GLU A 183 -22.41 41.57 -23.26
CA GLU A 183 -23.84 41.77 -23.02
C GLU A 183 -24.13 42.76 -21.86
N SER A 184 -23.15 43.06 -21.01
CA SER A 184 -23.26 44.04 -19.92
C SER A 184 -22.96 45.49 -20.33
N ALA A 185 -22.50 45.73 -21.57
CA ALA A 185 -22.08 47.04 -22.07
C ALA A 185 -23.09 47.61 -23.09
N ALA A 186 -24.26 48.05 -22.62
CA ALA A 186 -25.17 48.92 -23.38
C ALA A 186 -24.99 50.39 -22.96
N PRO A 187 -25.14 51.37 -23.87
CA PRO A 187 -24.59 52.72 -23.69
C PRO A 187 -25.44 53.60 -22.77
N ALA A 188 -24.75 54.44 -21.99
CA ALA A 188 -25.34 55.54 -21.25
C ALA A 188 -25.92 56.58 -22.22
N GLU A 189 -27.23 56.82 -22.13
CA GLU A 189 -27.87 57.93 -22.83
C GLU A 189 -27.57 59.27 -22.15
N GLU A 190 -27.25 60.22 -23.01
CA GLU A 190 -26.87 61.60 -22.79
C GLU A 190 -28.12 62.44 -22.43
N SER A 191 -28.08 63.16 -21.30
CA SER A 191 -29.07 64.19 -20.98
C SER A 191 -28.34 65.49 -20.69
N THR A 192 -28.34 66.36 -21.70
CA THR A 192 -27.85 67.73 -21.67
C THR A 192 -28.78 68.62 -20.84
N ALA A 193 -28.23 69.33 -19.86
CA ALA A 193 -28.85 70.53 -19.31
C ALA A 193 -27.81 71.64 -19.15
N GLU A 194 -28.09 72.71 -19.88
CA GLU A 194 -27.32 73.91 -20.13
C GLU A 194 -27.23 74.83 -18.89
N SER A 195 -26.10 75.53 -18.78
CA SER A 195 -25.77 76.51 -17.73
C SER A 195 -26.61 77.78 -17.82
N VAL A 196 -26.97 78.41 -16.69
CA VAL A 196 -26.79 79.88 -16.51
C VAL A 196 -26.65 80.23 -15.01
N LEU A 197 -25.66 81.07 -14.74
CA LEU A 197 -25.35 81.74 -13.47
C LEU A 197 -26.43 82.73 -13.03
N SER A 198 -26.58 82.88 -11.71
CA SER A 198 -26.97 84.15 -11.09
C SER A 198 -26.34 84.28 -9.71
N ASP A 199 -25.53 85.33 -9.57
CA ASP A 199 -25.08 85.95 -8.32
C ASP A 199 -26.23 86.14 -7.33
N ASP A 200 -25.99 85.85 -6.05
CA ASP A 200 -26.22 86.84 -5.00
C ASP A 200 -25.62 86.40 -3.65
N ALA A 201 -24.80 87.31 -3.13
CA ALA A 201 -24.84 87.81 -1.76
C ALA A 201 -24.39 86.92 -0.56
N VAL A 202 -23.26 87.39 0.00
CA VAL A 202 -23.18 87.96 1.36
C VAL A 202 -22.86 87.05 2.56
N CYS A 203 -21.72 87.41 3.14
CA CYS A 203 -21.35 87.49 4.56
C CYS A 203 -20.88 86.27 5.35
N ALA A 204 -19.87 86.64 6.14
CA ALA A 204 -19.54 86.17 7.49
C ALA A 204 -18.73 84.87 7.60
N VAL A 205 -17.72 84.71 8.47
CA VAL A 205 -16.85 85.55 9.31
C VAL A 205 -16.17 84.54 10.25
N GLU A 206 -14.86 84.73 10.47
CA GLU A 206 -13.97 84.12 11.49
C GLU A 206 -13.50 82.67 11.40
N GLY A 207 -12.20 82.50 11.64
CA GLY A 207 -11.81 81.62 12.74
C GLY A 207 -10.69 80.61 12.49
N THR A 208 -9.45 81.07 12.64
CA THR A 208 -8.48 80.47 13.57
C THR A 208 -7.62 79.25 13.15
N VAL A 209 -6.36 79.58 12.81
CA VAL A 209 -5.08 79.05 13.36
C VAL A 209 -4.60 77.60 13.06
N ARG A 210 -3.63 77.52 12.14
CA ARG A 210 -2.22 77.06 12.26
C ARG A 210 -1.82 76.03 13.35
N SER A 211 -1.28 74.88 12.91
CA SER A 211 -0.11 74.14 13.45
C SER A 211 0.24 73.09 12.39
N VAL A 212 1.40 73.00 11.73
CA VAL A 212 2.82 72.97 12.14
C VAL A 212 3.11 71.89 13.18
N GLN A 213 3.50 70.72 12.68
CA GLN A 213 4.32 69.65 13.29
C GLN A 213 4.38 68.54 12.22
N ASN A 214 5.48 67.83 11.98
CA ASN A 214 6.83 67.89 12.49
C ASN A 214 7.69 67.08 11.51
N ALA A 215 9.02 67.19 11.71
CA ALA A 215 10.10 66.45 11.07
C ALA A 215 9.85 64.97 10.76
#